data_AF-A0A3R7CSA3-F1
#
_entry.id   AF-A0A3R7CSA3-F1
#
_cell.length_a   1.000
_cell.length_b   1.000
_cell.length_c   1.000
_cell.angle_alpha   90.00
_cell.angle_beta   90.00
_cell.angle_gamma   90.00
#
_symmetry.space_group_name_H-M   'P 1'
#
loop_
_entity.id
_entity.type
_entity.pdbx_description
1 polymer ?
#
loop_
_entity_poly.entity_id
_entity_poly.type
_entity_poly.pdbx_seq_one_letter_code
_entity_poly.pdbx_strand_id
1 'polypeptide(L)'
;MNLLPGTQYAYAFSGISETDATSRCGCFHTLHVSDAPIQVGVVSSNDLLASNSTDVWGRLSETMDRAALGDALPPPVHYLLHLGGQVVLEGVFEQCWVMLTRFASSSAATASSTWATMEAQVVERMRAAYRFQWSLPAIRHVLANTSNVMLWSDQDIYRDFTTSATFNMDHDAPSMQMQVMRVLLRSARRVYHEYQRQLWDTNYAVFIADTDALVAASEASIATTATVFQYAQEMADLEKQVAMAKRKMEFDMVKRCEARLDELQARRAELQVQFMTLREQTAPRRGEECFVQVGREIGFLMLDMRGTKLSPAGAQAPDNPVLSPEQWDFVVGVLADATLRLLVVCSELPLADDTTASIQAFMAAKAKPSDSSMGHRQRTPCQSWWGTAPRDQERLLTLLSEWKLQVPSARCVGAVPRRPVCSSHA
;
A
#
# COMPACT_ATOMS: atom_id res chain seq x y z
N MET A 1 10.66 -28.59 -7.37
CA MET A 1 11.63 -28.38 -8.48
C MET A 1 12.86 -27.72 -7.89
N ASN A 2 14.05 -28.24 -8.18
CA ASN A 2 15.32 -27.63 -7.75
C ASN A 2 15.90 -26.89 -8.95
N LEU A 3 15.79 -25.56 -8.97
CA LEU A 3 16.36 -24.71 -10.01
C LEU A 3 17.82 -24.42 -9.69
N LEU A 4 18.69 -24.39 -10.72
CA LEU A 4 20.08 -23.99 -10.59
C LEU A 4 20.17 -22.47 -10.44
N PRO A 5 21.07 -21.94 -9.59
CA PRO A 5 21.24 -20.51 -9.42
C PRO A 5 21.94 -19.87 -10.64
N GLY A 6 21.72 -18.57 -10.87
CA GLY A 6 22.27 -17.81 -12.01
C GLY A 6 21.94 -18.40 -13.39
N THR A 7 20.83 -19.13 -13.51
CA THR A 7 20.46 -19.88 -14.71
C THR A 7 19.16 -19.32 -15.29
N GLN A 8 19.13 -19.13 -16.61
CA GLN A 8 17.92 -18.77 -17.32
C GLN A 8 17.04 -20.00 -17.55
N TYR A 9 15.76 -19.86 -17.24
CA TYR A 9 14.75 -20.86 -17.50
C TYR A 9 13.67 -20.29 -18.41
N ALA A 10 13.24 -21.09 -19.39
CA ALA A 10 12.00 -20.84 -20.12
C ALA A 10 10.86 -21.58 -19.43
N TYR A 11 9.67 -20.98 -19.44
CA TYR A 11 8.45 -21.61 -18.96
C TYR A 11 7.32 -21.41 -19.97
N ALA A 12 6.33 -22.30 -19.89
CA ALA A 12 5.07 -22.16 -20.59
C ALA A 12 3.95 -22.65 -19.69
N PHE A 13 2.84 -21.92 -19.68
CA PHE A 13 1.62 -22.34 -19.00
C PHE A 13 0.72 -23.07 -19.98
N SER A 14 0.32 -24.30 -19.63
CA SER A 14 -0.67 -25.09 -20.35
C SER A 14 -1.82 -25.45 -19.42
N GLY A 15 -3.03 -25.64 -19.94
CA GLY A 15 -4.13 -26.24 -19.16
C GLY A 15 -5.49 -25.54 -19.26
N ILE A 16 -5.60 -24.40 -19.96
CA ILE A 16 -6.89 -23.78 -20.30
C ILE A 16 -7.20 -24.03 -21.78
N SER A 17 -6.24 -23.80 -22.67
CA SER A 17 -6.33 -24.14 -24.09
C SER A 17 -4.97 -24.57 -24.67
N GLU A 18 -4.99 -25.25 -25.82
CA GLU A 18 -3.75 -25.65 -26.54
C GLU A 18 -2.94 -24.42 -26.99
N THR A 19 -3.62 -23.32 -27.33
CA THR A 19 -3.00 -22.05 -27.73
C THR A 19 -2.29 -21.34 -26.57
N ASP A 20 -2.59 -21.66 -25.32
CA ASP A 20 -1.87 -21.09 -24.16
C ASP A 20 -0.44 -21.63 -24.07
N ALA A 21 -0.21 -22.89 -24.44
CA ALA A 21 1.13 -23.49 -24.38
C ALA A 21 2.13 -22.76 -25.29
N THR A 22 1.67 -22.13 -26.36
CA THR A 22 2.51 -21.36 -27.30
C THR A 22 2.47 -19.86 -27.05
N SER A 23 1.39 -19.32 -26.47
CA SER A 23 1.23 -17.87 -26.29
C SER A 23 1.51 -17.39 -24.86
N ARG A 24 1.45 -18.27 -23.86
CA ARG A 24 1.70 -17.98 -22.43
C ARG A 24 3.04 -18.56 -21.99
N CYS A 25 4.07 -18.20 -22.74
CA CYS A 25 5.45 -18.54 -22.45
C CYS A 25 6.24 -17.30 -22.00
N GLY A 26 7.40 -17.56 -21.41
CA GLY A 26 8.30 -16.52 -20.94
C GLY A 26 9.62 -17.11 -20.50
N CYS A 27 10.48 -16.25 -19.97
CA CYS A 27 11.74 -16.66 -19.36
C CYS A 27 12.00 -15.89 -18.07
N PHE A 28 12.77 -16.48 -17.18
CA PHE A 28 13.22 -15.82 -15.97
C PHE A 28 14.63 -16.28 -15.62
N HIS A 29 15.29 -15.49 -14.77
CA HIS A 29 16.62 -15.82 -14.24
C HIS A 29 16.51 -16.10 -12.75
N THR A 30 17.07 -17.23 -12.32
CA THR A 30 17.25 -17.47 -10.89
C THR A 30 18.27 -16.51 -10.29
N LEU A 31 18.29 -16.38 -8.96
CA LEU A 31 19.24 -15.51 -8.27
C LEU A 31 20.68 -15.84 -8.66
N HIS A 32 21.43 -14.84 -9.11
CA HIS A 32 22.84 -15.00 -9.46
C HIS A 32 23.63 -15.36 -8.20
N VAL A 33 24.60 -16.25 -8.36
CA VAL A 33 25.57 -16.63 -7.31
C VAL A 33 27.02 -16.47 -7.78
N SER A 34 27.22 -16.10 -9.04
CA SER A 34 28.53 -15.83 -9.62
C SER A 34 28.83 -14.33 -9.61
N ASP A 35 30.10 -14.00 -9.82
CA ASP A 35 30.58 -12.61 -9.97
C ASP A 35 30.31 -12.03 -11.37
N ALA A 36 29.43 -12.68 -12.15
CA ALA A 36 29.06 -12.20 -13.47
C ALA A 36 28.30 -10.87 -13.36
N PRO A 37 28.53 -9.92 -14.29
CA PRO A 37 27.83 -8.64 -14.26
C PRO A 37 26.32 -8.85 -14.43
N ILE A 38 25.55 -8.28 -13.51
CA ILE A 38 24.09 -8.26 -13.58
C ILE A 38 23.60 -6.92 -14.12
N GLN A 39 22.50 -6.98 -14.87
CA GLN A 39 21.78 -5.79 -15.31
C GLN A 39 20.40 -5.75 -14.67
N VAL A 40 20.14 -4.64 -13.98
CA VAL A 40 18.92 -4.40 -13.23
C VAL A 40 18.20 -3.19 -13.81
N GLY A 41 16.95 -3.38 -14.23
CA GLY A 41 16.05 -2.30 -14.59
C GLY A 41 15.34 -1.78 -13.35
N VAL A 42 15.05 -0.48 -13.31
CA VAL A 42 14.23 0.15 -12.28
C VAL A 42 13.13 0.95 -12.94
N VAL A 43 11.88 0.68 -12.58
CA VAL A 43 10.70 1.33 -13.14
C VAL A 43 9.77 1.84 -12.04
N SER A 44 9.06 2.92 -12.33
CA SER A 44 8.07 3.52 -11.44
C SER A 44 7.09 4.36 -12.24
N SER A 45 5.85 4.44 -11.77
CA SER A 45 4.85 5.43 -12.18
C SER A 45 4.71 5.61 -13.70
N ASN A 46 4.45 4.52 -14.42
CA ASN A 46 4.26 4.59 -15.87
C ASN A 46 2.79 4.44 -16.24
N ASP A 47 2.03 5.53 -16.05
CA ASP A 47 0.66 5.65 -16.51
C ASP A 47 0.63 5.74 -18.05
N LEU A 48 0.49 4.60 -18.71
CA LEU A 48 0.36 4.51 -20.17
C LEU A 48 -0.92 5.19 -20.70
N LEU A 49 -1.90 5.50 -19.84
CA LEU A 49 -3.12 6.20 -20.23
C LEU A 49 -2.92 7.73 -20.24
N ALA A 50 -1.82 8.23 -19.65
CA ALA A 50 -1.50 9.64 -19.70
C ALA A 50 -1.01 10.05 -21.09
N SER A 51 -1.55 11.16 -21.60
CA SER A 51 -1.33 11.67 -22.96
C SER A 51 0.12 12.04 -23.31
N ASN A 52 1.00 12.17 -22.31
CA ASN A 52 2.41 12.52 -22.45
C ASN A 52 3.34 11.48 -21.81
N SER A 53 2.87 10.25 -21.59
CA SER A 53 3.71 9.20 -21.02
C SER A 53 4.81 8.80 -22.00
N THR A 54 6.04 8.66 -21.49
CA THR A 54 7.09 8.03 -22.29
C THR A 54 6.83 6.54 -22.27
N ASP A 55 6.82 5.88 -23.43
CA ASP A 55 6.63 4.43 -23.49
C ASP A 55 7.89 3.69 -22.97
N VAL A 56 8.00 3.59 -21.64
CA VAL A 56 9.07 2.86 -20.96
C VAL A 56 8.94 1.36 -21.24
N TRP A 57 7.71 0.85 -21.28
CA TRP A 57 7.44 -0.58 -21.49
C TRP A 57 7.80 -1.02 -22.91
N GLY A 58 7.45 -0.24 -23.93
CA GLY A 58 7.86 -0.51 -25.32
C GLY A 58 9.37 -0.54 -25.47
N ARG A 59 10.08 0.45 -24.91
CA ARG A 59 11.56 0.48 -24.95
C ARG A 59 12.22 -0.68 -24.20
N LEU A 60 11.65 -1.10 -23.07
CA LEU A 60 12.11 -2.29 -22.35
C LEU A 60 11.88 -3.55 -23.20
N SER A 61 10.70 -3.69 -23.79
CA SER A 61 10.37 -4.80 -24.70
C SER A 61 11.37 -4.89 -25.85
N GLU A 62 11.62 -3.79 -26.56
CA GLU A 62 12.61 -3.74 -27.65
C GLU A 62 14.03 -4.09 -27.19
N THR A 63 14.39 -3.72 -25.96
CA THR A 63 15.70 -4.06 -25.39
C THR A 63 15.81 -5.56 -25.12
N MET A 64 14.73 -6.20 -24.68
CA MET A 64 14.68 -7.65 -24.45
C MET A 64 14.71 -8.43 -25.77
N ASP A 65 13.97 -7.97 -26.77
CA ASP A 65 13.96 -8.57 -28.11
C ASP A 65 15.36 -8.52 -28.76
N ARG A 66 16.06 -7.39 -28.65
CA ARG A 66 17.45 -7.26 -29.15
C ARG A 66 18.42 -8.20 -28.44
N ALA A 67 18.31 -8.32 -27.12
CA ALA A 67 19.15 -9.24 -26.35
C ALA A 67 18.89 -10.70 -26.76
N ALA A 68 17.63 -11.07 -27.06
CA ALA A 68 17.27 -12.40 -27.53
C ALA A 68 17.83 -12.72 -28.93
N LEU A 69 18.04 -11.71 -29.78
CA LEU A 69 18.65 -11.85 -31.10
C LEU A 69 20.19 -11.98 -31.06
N GLY A 70 20.80 -11.98 -29.87
CA GLY A 70 22.26 -12.07 -29.70
C GLY A 70 22.99 -10.75 -29.96
N ASP A 71 22.26 -9.63 -30.06
CA ASP A 71 22.85 -8.30 -30.13
C ASP A 71 23.35 -7.93 -28.72
N ALA A 72 24.65 -8.12 -28.48
CA ALA A 72 25.25 -8.23 -27.15
C ALA A 72 25.28 -6.92 -26.32
N LEU A 73 24.71 -5.82 -26.83
CA LEU A 73 24.76 -4.50 -26.19
C LEU A 73 23.42 -3.74 -26.33
N PRO A 74 22.77 -3.37 -25.20
CA PRO A 74 23.12 -3.70 -23.82
C PRO A 74 22.80 -5.18 -23.47
N PRO A 75 23.42 -5.74 -22.42
CA PRO A 75 23.09 -7.09 -21.93
C PRO A 75 21.59 -7.24 -21.56
N PRO A 76 21.09 -8.48 -21.44
CA PRO A 76 19.70 -8.71 -21.05
C PRO A 76 19.44 -8.18 -19.63
N VAL A 77 18.25 -7.59 -19.43
CA VAL A 77 17.80 -7.19 -18.10
C VAL A 77 17.42 -8.44 -17.31
N HIS A 78 18.14 -8.69 -16.21
CA HIS A 78 17.94 -9.90 -15.40
C HIS A 78 16.83 -9.70 -14.37
N TYR A 79 16.85 -8.53 -13.70
CA TYR A 79 15.91 -8.18 -12.65
C TYR A 79 15.25 -6.84 -12.98
N LEU A 80 13.95 -6.73 -12.70
CA LEU A 80 13.20 -5.49 -12.78
C LEU A 80 12.66 -5.14 -11.40
N LEU A 81 13.13 -4.01 -10.85
CA LEU A 81 12.67 -3.46 -9.59
C LEU A 81 11.59 -2.43 -9.87
N HIS A 82 10.41 -2.64 -9.30
CA HIS A 82 9.28 -1.73 -9.47
C HIS A 82 9.05 -0.97 -8.18
N LEU A 83 9.24 0.35 -8.24
CA LEU A 83 9.16 1.26 -7.08
C LEU A 83 7.76 1.85 -6.89
N GLY A 84 6.73 1.20 -7.45
CA GLY A 84 5.33 1.62 -7.38
C GLY A 84 4.78 2.25 -8.65
N GLY A 85 3.46 2.25 -8.77
CA GLY A 85 2.68 2.82 -9.86
C GLY A 85 2.69 1.92 -11.09
N GLN A 86 2.56 0.62 -10.85
CA GLN A 86 2.50 -0.42 -11.87
C GLN A 86 1.09 -0.50 -12.48
N VAL A 87 0.06 -0.21 -11.69
CA VAL A 87 -1.34 -0.22 -12.13
C VAL A 87 -2.04 1.02 -11.65
N VAL A 88 -2.61 1.79 -12.57
CA VAL A 88 -3.39 2.99 -12.22
C VAL A 88 -4.81 2.55 -11.84
N LEU A 89 -5.14 2.59 -10.54
CA LEU A 89 -6.47 2.22 -10.05
C LEU A 89 -7.44 3.39 -9.91
N GLU A 90 -6.98 4.64 -9.97
CA GLU A 90 -7.76 5.85 -9.65
C GLU A 90 -9.16 5.87 -10.30
N GLY A 91 -9.25 5.68 -11.62
CA GLY A 91 -10.54 5.69 -12.30
C GLY A 91 -11.47 4.52 -11.92
N VAL A 92 -10.92 3.34 -11.62
CA VAL A 92 -11.73 2.18 -11.17
C VAL A 92 -12.16 2.36 -9.71
N PHE A 93 -11.30 2.96 -8.90
CA PHE A 93 -11.59 3.31 -7.51
C PHE A 93 -12.77 4.27 -7.43
N GLU A 94 -12.81 5.32 -8.26
CA GLU A 94 -13.92 6.28 -8.33
C GLU A 94 -15.24 5.63 -8.78
N GLN A 95 -15.18 4.71 -9.75
CA GLN A 95 -16.36 3.94 -10.14
C GLN A 95 -16.89 3.07 -8.99
N CYS A 96 -15.98 2.44 -8.24
CA CYS A 96 -16.32 1.63 -7.07
C CYS A 96 -16.85 2.49 -5.92
N TRP A 97 -16.34 3.72 -5.73
CA TRP A 97 -16.89 4.69 -4.80
C TRP A 97 -18.35 4.95 -5.08
N VAL A 98 -18.69 5.29 -6.33
CA VAL A 98 -20.08 5.60 -6.72
C VAL A 98 -20.98 4.39 -6.48
N MET A 99 -20.51 3.19 -6.82
CA MET A 99 -21.22 1.94 -6.61
C MET A 99 -21.53 1.69 -5.12
N LEU A 100 -20.52 1.76 -4.25
CA LEU A 100 -20.69 1.54 -2.82
C LEU A 100 -21.51 2.64 -2.14
N THR A 101 -21.34 3.90 -2.53
CA THR A 101 -22.11 5.02 -1.98
C THR A 101 -23.60 4.87 -2.29
N ARG A 102 -23.93 4.44 -3.52
CA ARG A 102 -25.33 4.15 -3.92
C ARG A 102 -25.91 2.99 -3.13
N PHE A 103 -25.14 1.91 -2.95
CA PHE A 103 -25.54 0.78 -2.11
C PHE A 103 -25.81 1.22 -0.67
N ALA A 104 -24.89 1.96 -0.08
CA ALA A 104 -24.98 2.46 1.28
C ALA A 104 -26.14 3.45 1.51
N SER A 105 -26.48 4.25 0.49
CA SER A 105 -27.60 5.21 0.55
C SER A 105 -28.95 4.57 0.26
N SER A 106 -28.97 3.39 -0.35
CA SER A 106 -30.20 2.69 -0.65
C SER A 106 -30.71 1.95 0.59
N SER A 107 -31.97 2.17 0.98
CA SER A 107 -32.67 1.29 1.94
C SER A 107 -32.86 -0.15 1.40
N ALA A 108 -32.33 -0.42 0.20
CA ALA A 108 -32.29 -1.70 -0.47
C ALA A 108 -31.09 -2.56 -0.05
N ALA A 109 -30.77 -2.56 1.25
CA ALA A 109 -30.35 -3.80 1.89
C ALA A 109 -31.52 -4.81 1.88
N THR A 110 -32.09 -5.06 0.69
CA THR A 110 -32.94 -6.21 0.45
C THR A 110 -32.05 -7.45 0.57
N ALA A 111 -32.64 -8.57 0.95
CA ALA A 111 -31.96 -9.82 1.33
C ALA A 111 -30.96 -10.42 0.30
N SER A 112 -30.73 -9.78 -0.84
CA SER A 112 -29.89 -10.25 -1.96
C SER A 112 -28.42 -9.77 -1.90
N SER A 113 -28.13 -8.58 -1.37
CA SER A 113 -26.76 -8.01 -1.42
C SER A 113 -26.28 -7.54 -0.05
N THR A 114 -25.22 -8.17 0.45
CA THR A 114 -24.52 -7.79 1.69
C THR A 114 -23.31 -6.90 1.38
N TRP A 115 -22.76 -6.23 2.40
CA TRP A 115 -21.47 -5.53 2.29
C TRP A 115 -20.36 -6.43 1.75
N ALA A 116 -20.32 -7.70 2.17
CA ALA A 116 -19.34 -8.67 1.69
C ALA A 116 -19.52 -8.97 0.19
N THR A 117 -20.77 -9.10 -0.28
CA THR A 117 -21.07 -9.27 -1.71
C THR A 117 -20.65 -8.05 -2.53
N MET A 118 -20.90 -6.84 -2.01
CA MET A 118 -20.51 -5.60 -2.67
C MET A 118 -18.99 -5.41 -2.70
N GLU A 119 -18.30 -5.72 -1.62
CA GLU A 119 -16.85 -5.73 -1.57
C GLU A 119 -16.25 -6.72 -2.56
N ALA A 120 -16.81 -7.93 -2.68
CA ALA A 120 -16.36 -8.90 -3.69
C ALA A 120 -16.47 -8.34 -5.12
N GLN A 121 -17.51 -7.55 -5.42
CA GLN A 121 -17.64 -6.86 -6.71
C GLN A 121 -16.61 -5.73 -6.89
N VAL A 122 -16.30 -4.97 -5.84
CA VAL A 122 -15.24 -3.95 -5.86
C VAL A 122 -13.89 -4.60 -6.16
N VAL A 123 -13.55 -5.65 -5.41
CA VAL A 123 -12.31 -6.40 -5.58
C VAL A 123 -12.23 -6.92 -7.02
N GLU A 124 -13.28 -7.54 -7.55
CA GLU A 124 -13.27 -8.06 -8.93
C GLU A 124 -13.08 -6.97 -9.99
N ARG A 125 -13.63 -5.77 -9.80
CA ARG A 125 -13.39 -4.63 -10.70
C ARG A 125 -11.94 -4.17 -10.66
N MET A 126 -11.33 -4.12 -9.47
CA MET A 126 -9.91 -3.79 -9.32
C MET A 126 -9.02 -4.89 -9.92
N ARG A 127 -9.35 -6.18 -9.75
CA ARG A 127 -8.68 -7.30 -10.44
C ARG A 127 -8.77 -7.19 -11.97
N ALA A 128 -9.94 -6.78 -12.48
CA ALA A 128 -10.11 -6.55 -13.92
C ALA A 128 -9.18 -5.44 -14.43
N ALA A 129 -8.96 -4.39 -13.64
CA ALA A 129 -8.01 -3.32 -13.97
C ALA A 129 -6.57 -3.85 -14.09
N TYR A 130 -6.13 -4.68 -13.13
CA TYR A 130 -4.84 -5.37 -13.18
C TYR A 130 -4.72 -6.26 -14.43
N ARG A 131 -5.71 -7.15 -14.65
CA ARG A 131 -5.71 -8.06 -15.82
C ARG A 131 -5.65 -7.29 -17.13
N PHE A 132 -6.34 -6.16 -17.25
CA PHE A 132 -6.31 -5.32 -18.43
C PHE A 132 -4.93 -4.70 -18.64
N GLN A 133 -4.40 -3.97 -17.65
CA GLN A 133 -3.13 -3.23 -17.79
C GLN A 133 -1.95 -4.19 -17.98
N TRP A 134 -1.92 -5.33 -17.28
CA TRP A 134 -0.86 -6.34 -17.44
C TRP A 134 -0.99 -7.20 -18.69
N SER A 135 -2.13 -7.14 -19.39
CA SER A 135 -2.30 -7.79 -20.70
C SER A 135 -1.86 -6.91 -21.87
N LEU A 136 -1.54 -5.63 -21.63
CA LEU A 136 -1.00 -4.74 -22.66
C LEU A 136 0.29 -5.35 -23.23
N PRO A 137 0.50 -5.36 -24.57
CA PRO A 137 1.52 -6.19 -25.21
C PRO A 137 2.93 -6.03 -24.64
N ALA A 138 3.42 -4.80 -24.51
CA ALA A 138 4.77 -4.52 -24.01
C ALA A 138 4.92 -4.87 -22.51
N ILE A 139 3.91 -4.54 -21.68
CA ILE A 139 3.92 -4.88 -20.25
C ILE A 139 3.96 -6.40 -20.09
N ARG A 140 3.04 -7.11 -20.75
CA ARG A 140 2.96 -8.57 -20.71
C ARG A 140 4.30 -9.19 -21.14
N HIS A 141 4.88 -8.71 -22.22
CA HIS A 141 6.15 -9.23 -22.74
C HIS A 141 7.29 -9.02 -21.73
N VAL A 142 7.42 -7.83 -21.15
CA VAL A 142 8.47 -7.54 -20.17
C VAL A 142 8.29 -8.35 -18.89
N LEU A 143 7.07 -8.39 -18.33
CA LEU A 143 6.78 -9.14 -17.11
C LEU A 143 7.01 -10.65 -17.28
N ALA A 144 6.73 -11.20 -18.47
CA ALA A 144 6.93 -12.61 -18.75
C ALA A 144 8.41 -13.00 -18.95
N ASN A 145 9.30 -12.04 -19.20
CA ASN A 145 10.69 -12.31 -19.58
C ASN A 145 11.71 -11.75 -18.58
N THR A 146 11.27 -11.26 -17.42
CA THR A 146 12.13 -10.71 -16.34
C THR A 146 11.78 -11.30 -14.98
N SER A 147 12.76 -11.31 -14.07
CA SER A 147 12.52 -11.58 -12.65
C SER A 147 12.11 -10.27 -11.95
N ASN A 148 10.86 -10.18 -11.51
CA ASN A 148 10.24 -8.95 -11.03
C ASN A 148 10.17 -8.87 -9.50
N VAL A 149 10.54 -7.72 -8.93
CA VAL A 149 10.34 -7.40 -7.50
C VAL A 149 9.54 -6.11 -7.42
N MET A 150 8.41 -6.14 -6.71
CA MET A 150 7.41 -5.06 -6.78
C MET A 150 7.00 -4.52 -5.42
N LEU A 151 7.12 -3.21 -5.26
CA LEU A 151 6.59 -2.43 -4.14
C LEU A 151 5.41 -1.58 -4.64
N TRP A 152 4.39 -1.36 -3.80
CA TRP A 152 3.29 -0.44 -4.12
C TRP A 152 3.64 1.04 -3.93
N SER A 153 2.76 1.89 -4.46
CA SER A 153 2.69 3.34 -4.24
C SER A 153 1.24 3.80 -4.10
N ASP A 154 1.05 5.12 -4.01
CA ASP A 154 -0.29 5.73 -4.09
C ASP A 154 -1.05 5.37 -5.37
N GLN A 155 -0.37 5.22 -6.51
CA GLN A 155 -1.03 4.94 -7.79
C GLN A 155 -1.68 3.55 -7.83
N ASP A 156 -1.11 2.60 -7.07
CA ASP A 156 -1.60 1.22 -6.99
C ASP A 156 -2.80 1.07 -6.05
N ILE A 157 -3.18 2.14 -5.34
CA ILE A 157 -4.33 2.20 -4.43
C ILE A 157 -5.25 3.36 -4.83
N TYR A 158 -4.88 4.57 -4.44
CA TYR A 158 -5.53 5.82 -4.79
C TYR A 158 -4.58 6.99 -4.46
N ARG A 159 -4.64 8.06 -5.24
CA ARG A 159 -3.76 9.22 -5.05
C ARG A 159 -3.85 9.80 -3.63
N ASP A 160 -2.69 10.03 -3.01
CA ASP A 160 -2.53 10.66 -1.69
C ASP A 160 -3.40 9.99 -0.60
N PHE A 161 -3.69 8.70 -0.73
CA PHE A 161 -4.61 8.01 0.19
C PHE A 161 -4.11 7.97 1.64
N THR A 162 -2.81 8.23 1.85
CA THR A 162 -2.17 8.28 3.17
C THR A 162 -2.17 9.66 3.83
N THR A 163 -2.42 10.73 3.06
CA THR A 163 -2.30 12.12 3.54
C THR A 163 -3.52 12.99 3.25
N SER A 164 -4.36 12.60 2.30
CA SER A 164 -5.56 13.35 1.93
C SER A 164 -6.62 13.29 3.03
N ALA A 165 -7.12 14.46 3.43
CA ALA A 165 -8.18 14.60 4.42
C ALA A 165 -9.50 13.91 4.02
N THR A 166 -9.71 13.64 2.73
CA THR A 166 -10.86 12.86 2.23
C THR A 166 -10.92 11.45 2.84
N PHE A 167 -9.76 10.90 3.22
CA PHE A 167 -9.64 9.57 3.83
C PHE A 167 -9.46 9.62 5.34
N ASN A 168 -9.50 10.81 5.95
CA ASN A 168 -9.35 10.94 7.38
C ASN A 168 -10.56 10.30 8.10
N MET A 169 -10.28 9.46 9.09
CA MET A 169 -11.28 8.72 9.84
C MET A 169 -11.53 9.40 11.17
N ASP A 170 -12.77 9.83 11.40
CA ASP A 170 -13.23 10.17 12.74
C ASP A 170 -13.67 8.87 13.42
N HIS A 171 -12.80 8.36 14.29
CA HIS A 171 -13.09 7.14 15.04
C HIS A 171 -14.17 7.36 16.11
N ASP A 172 -14.36 8.60 16.57
CA ASP A 172 -15.36 8.93 17.58
C ASP A 172 -16.75 9.12 16.95
N ALA A 173 -16.81 9.54 15.68
CA ALA A 173 -18.05 9.68 14.91
C ALA A 173 -17.98 8.98 13.55
N PRO A 174 -18.00 7.63 13.50
CA PRO A 174 -17.88 6.89 12.24
C PRO A 174 -19.06 7.18 11.31
N SER A 175 -18.78 7.61 10.08
CA SER A 175 -19.78 7.89 9.06
C SER A 175 -19.91 6.76 8.04
N MET A 176 -21.04 6.73 7.32
CA MET A 176 -21.25 5.79 6.23
C MET A 176 -20.21 5.98 5.11
N GLN A 177 -19.85 7.23 4.81
CA GLN A 177 -18.80 7.55 3.84
C GLN A 177 -17.44 6.98 4.28
N MET A 178 -17.14 7.03 5.58
CA MET A 178 -15.93 6.43 6.14
C MET A 178 -15.91 4.91 5.94
N GLN A 179 -17.04 4.23 6.16
CA GLN A 179 -17.17 2.80 5.89
C GLN A 179 -16.92 2.48 4.42
N VAL A 180 -17.51 3.25 3.50
CA VAL A 180 -17.25 3.10 2.05
C VAL A 180 -15.75 3.24 1.76
N MET A 181 -15.06 4.21 2.39
CA MET A 181 -13.62 4.44 2.16
C MET A 181 -12.74 3.32 2.63
N ARG A 182 -13.01 2.82 3.84
CA ARG A 182 -12.28 1.66 4.37
C ARG A 182 -12.37 0.46 3.45
N VAL A 183 -13.58 0.15 2.96
CA VAL A 183 -13.81 -0.98 2.05
C VAL A 183 -13.04 -0.79 0.75
N LEU A 184 -13.02 0.41 0.16
CA LEU A 184 -12.26 0.65 -1.07
C LEU A 184 -10.74 0.50 -0.85
N LEU A 185 -10.20 1.13 0.20
CA LEU A 185 -8.76 1.10 0.48
C LEU A 185 -8.27 -0.31 0.80
N ARG A 186 -9.01 -1.06 1.64
CA ARG A 186 -8.66 -2.46 1.93
C ARG A 186 -8.81 -3.37 0.71
N SER A 187 -9.82 -3.12 -0.14
CA SER A 187 -9.99 -3.87 -1.40
C SER A 187 -8.83 -3.65 -2.34
N ALA A 188 -8.39 -2.40 -2.51
CA ALA A 188 -7.25 -2.07 -3.35
C ALA A 188 -5.95 -2.70 -2.80
N ARG A 189 -5.72 -2.61 -1.48
CA ARG A 189 -4.57 -3.25 -0.81
C ARG A 189 -4.57 -4.77 -1.02
N ARG A 190 -5.73 -5.41 -0.87
CA ARG A 190 -5.90 -6.83 -1.12
C ARG A 190 -5.53 -7.19 -2.56
N VAL A 191 -5.98 -6.41 -3.55
CA VAL A 191 -5.64 -6.68 -4.96
C VAL A 191 -4.15 -6.48 -5.22
N TYR A 192 -3.50 -5.50 -4.58
CA TYR A 192 -2.03 -5.39 -4.61
C TYR A 192 -1.36 -6.66 -4.06
N HIS A 193 -1.82 -7.18 -2.92
CA HIS A 193 -1.28 -8.42 -2.35
C HIS A 193 -1.43 -9.60 -3.32
N GLU A 194 -2.62 -9.72 -3.92
CA GLU A 194 -2.96 -10.76 -4.87
C GLU A 194 -2.19 -10.66 -6.19
N TYR A 195 -1.79 -9.50 -6.67
CA TYR A 195 -1.12 -9.40 -7.97
C TYR A 195 0.39 -9.16 -7.89
N GLN A 196 0.85 -8.48 -6.84
CA GLN A 196 2.24 -8.04 -6.74
C GLN A 196 2.99 -8.78 -5.62
N ARG A 197 2.49 -8.72 -4.37
CA ARG A 197 3.20 -9.29 -3.21
C ARG A 197 3.40 -10.80 -3.31
N GLN A 198 2.37 -11.54 -3.76
CA GLN A 198 2.44 -12.99 -3.86
C GLN A 198 3.57 -13.50 -4.78
N LEU A 199 4.07 -12.65 -5.69
CA LEU A 199 5.10 -13.03 -6.65
C LEU A 199 6.49 -13.15 -6.02
N TRP A 200 6.72 -12.51 -4.87
CA TRP A 200 8.04 -12.47 -4.22
C TRP A 200 8.02 -12.88 -2.74
N ASP A 201 6.89 -12.82 -2.06
CA ASP A 201 6.80 -13.17 -0.64
C ASP A 201 6.70 -14.69 -0.45
N THR A 202 7.80 -15.32 -0.05
CA THR A 202 7.84 -16.77 0.24
C THR A 202 6.89 -17.20 1.34
N ASN A 203 6.50 -16.29 2.22
CA ASN A 203 5.56 -16.51 3.31
C ASN A 203 4.16 -15.94 3.01
N TYR A 204 3.81 -15.72 1.74
CA TYR A 204 2.55 -15.09 1.34
C TYR A 204 1.31 -15.76 1.95
N ALA A 205 1.27 -17.10 1.99
CA ALA A 205 0.13 -17.83 2.54
C ALA A 205 -0.09 -17.53 4.03
N VAL A 206 0.99 -17.44 4.82
CA VAL A 206 0.93 -17.06 6.24
C VAL A 206 0.54 -15.59 6.37
N PHE A 207 1.15 -14.73 5.55
CA PHE A 207 0.85 -13.30 5.53
C PHE A 207 -0.63 -13.00 5.27
N ILE A 208 -1.26 -13.69 4.32
CA ILE A 208 -2.68 -13.49 4.02
C ILE A 208 -3.57 -14.00 5.15
N ALA A 209 -3.26 -15.16 5.72
CA ALA A 209 -4.02 -15.68 6.87
C ALA A 209 -3.97 -14.71 8.07
N ASP A 210 -2.79 -14.16 8.35
CA ASP A 210 -2.61 -13.14 9.39
C ASP A 210 -3.38 -11.85 9.04
N THR A 211 -3.31 -11.40 7.78
CA THR A 211 -4.02 -10.20 7.30
C THR A 211 -5.54 -10.36 7.46
N ASP A 212 -6.11 -11.51 7.08
CA ASP A 212 -7.54 -11.77 7.22
C ASP A 212 -7.97 -11.75 8.71
N ALA A 213 -7.15 -12.32 9.60
CA ALA A 213 -7.40 -12.25 11.04
C ALA A 213 -7.34 -10.81 11.57
N LEU A 214 -6.38 -10.01 11.11
CA LEU A 214 -6.24 -8.60 11.48
C LEU A 214 -7.40 -7.74 10.96
N VAL A 215 -7.90 -8.01 9.74
CA VAL A 215 -9.09 -7.35 9.19
C VAL A 215 -10.31 -7.65 10.07
N ALA A 216 -10.52 -8.93 10.43
CA ALA A 216 -11.62 -9.32 11.30
C ALA A 216 -11.55 -8.65 12.68
N ALA A 217 -10.36 -8.62 13.31
CA ALA A 217 -10.15 -7.94 14.58
C ALA A 217 -10.37 -6.43 14.49
N SER A 218 -9.93 -5.80 13.39
CA SER A 218 -10.10 -4.37 13.16
C SER A 218 -11.57 -3.99 12.94
N GLU A 219 -12.32 -4.77 12.16
CA GLU A 219 -13.77 -4.57 12.01
C GLU A 219 -14.53 -4.77 13.33
N ALA A 220 -14.14 -5.76 14.15
CA ALA A 220 -14.68 -5.92 15.50
C ALA A 220 -14.36 -4.71 16.40
N SER A 221 -13.17 -4.13 16.29
CA SER A 221 -12.76 -2.93 17.03
C SER A 221 -13.61 -1.71 16.64
N ILE A 222 -13.86 -1.55 15.35
CA ILE A 222 -14.69 -0.44 14.83
C ILE A 222 -16.14 -0.61 15.30
N ALA A 223 -16.71 -1.81 15.20
CA ALA A 223 -18.05 -2.09 15.69
C ALA A 223 -18.18 -1.79 17.20
N THR A 224 -17.19 -2.22 17.98
CA THR A 224 -17.08 -1.93 19.42
C THR A 224 -17.09 -0.42 19.69
N THR A 225 -16.30 0.34 18.93
CA THR A 225 -16.21 1.81 19.07
C THR A 225 -17.55 2.49 18.77
N ALA A 226 -18.24 2.05 17.71
CA ALA A 226 -19.57 2.57 17.37
C ALA A 226 -20.60 2.28 18.48
N THR A 227 -20.55 1.09 19.08
CA THR A 227 -21.44 0.74 20.21
C THR A 227 -21.11 1.58 21.46
N VAL A 228 -19.84 1.82 21.77
CA VAL A 228 -19.43 2.70 22.87
C VAL A 228 -19.96 4.13 22.67
N PHE A 229 -19.89 4.64 21.45
CA PHE A 229 -20.45 5.95 21.11
C PHE A 229 -21.97 6.01 21.27
N GLN A 230 -22.69 4.99 20.80
CA GLN A 230 -24.15 4.88 20.99
C GLN A 230 -24.53 4.88 22.48
N TYR A 231 -23.82 4.11 23.31
CA TYR A 231 -24.05 4.12 24.76
C TYR A 231 -23.75 5.48 25.38
N ALA A 232 -22.70 6.18 24.94
CA ALA A 232 -22.42 7.53 25.42
C ALA A 232 -23.54 8.52 25.09
N GLN A 233 -24.15 8.43 23.90
CA GLN A 233 -25.32 9.23 23.53
C GLN A 233 -26.55 8.88 24.37
N GLU A 234 -26.86 7.59 24.53
CA GLU A 234 -27.99 7.11 25.34
C GLU A 234 -27.84 7.57 26.80
N MET A 235 -26.64 7.47 27.36
CA MET A 235 -26.33 7.95 28.72
C MET A 235 -26.58 9.46 28.84
N ALA A 236 -26.10 10.27 27.90
CA ALA A 236 -26.31 11.72 27.93
C ALA A 236 -27.80 12.11 27.86
N ASP A 237 -28.61 11.35 27.13
CA ASP A 237 -30.06 11.58 27.07
C ASP A 237 -30.78 11.08 28.31
N LEU A 238 -30.36 9.96 28.90
CA LEU A 238 -30.85 9.48 30.20
C LEU A 238 -30.53 10.46 31.33
N GLU A 239 -29.34 11.06 31.36
CA GLU A 239 -28.98 12.09 32.34
C GLU A 239 -29.91 13.31 32.27
N LYS A 240 -30.26 13.76 31.06
CA LYS A 240 -31.27 14.82 30.86
C LYS A 240 -32.65 14.38 31.36
N GLN A 241 -33.05 13.13 31.08
CA GLN A 241 -34.32 12.58 31.56
C GLN A 241 -34.37 12.51 33.08
N VAL A 242 -33.30 12.06 33.74
CA VAL A 242 -33.16 12.05 35.20
C VAL A 242 -33.30 13.46 35.76
N ALA A 243 -32.61 14.44 35.18
CA ALA A 243 -32.71 15.83 35.63
C ALA A 243 -34.15 16.39 35.50
N MET A 244 -34.85 16.07 34.41
CA MET A 244 -36.25 16.47 34.21
C MET A 244 -37.20 15.74 35.16
N ALA A 245 -37.05 14.44 35.37
CA ALA A 245 -37.88 13.64 36.26
C ALA A 245 -37.69 14.07 37.73
N LYS A 246 -36.45 14.41 38.15
CA LYS A 246 -36.16 14.99 39.47
C LYS A 246 -36.89 16.32 39.68
N ARG A 247 -36.95 17.18 38.65
CA ARG A 247 -37.73 18.44 38.71
C ARG A 247 -39.24 18.22 38.81
N LYS A 248 -39.74 17.15 38.19
CA LYS A 248 -41.17 16.77 38.22
C LYS A 248 -41.55 15.88 39.42
N MET A 249 -40.60 15.51 40.28
CA MET A 249 -40.79 14.58 41.39
C MET A 249 -41.30 13.18 40.97
N GLU A 250 -40.92 12.72 39.78
CA GLU A 250 -41.27 11.39 39.25
C GLU A 250 -40.25 10.32 39.70
N PHE A 251 -40.30 9.93 40.98
CA PHE A 251 -39.29 9.05 41.61
C PHE A 251 -39.11 7.68 40.93
N ASP A 252 -40.18 7.06 40.44
CA ASP A 252 -40.09 5.77 39.73
C ASP A 252 -39.35 5.90 38.39
N MET A 253 -39.50 7.04 37.72
CA MET A 253 -38.79 7.33 36.48
C MET A 253 -37.30 7.53 36.75
N VAL A 254 -36.97 8.30 37.80
CA VAL A 254 -35.58 8.51 38.25
C VAL A 254 -34.91 7.17 38.53
N LYS A 255 -35.53 6.28 39.30
CA LYS A 255 -34.96 4.97 39.66
C LYS A 255 -34.71 4.09 38.43
N ARG A 256 -35.61 4.09 37.45
CA ARG A 256 -35.45 3.31 36.20
C ARG A 256 -34.31 3.86 35.34
N CYS A 257 -34.23 5.18 35.17
CA CYS A 257 -33.17 5.80 34.40
C CYS A 257 -31.79 5.65 35.06
N GLU A 258 -31.69 5.77 36.39
CA GLU A 258 -30.45 5.54 37.13
C GLU A 258 -29.98 4.08 37.02
N ALA A 259 -30.87 3.10 37.16
CA ALA A 259 -30.52 1.69 36.96
C ALA A 259 -30.02 1.39 35.53
N ARG A 260 -30.62 2.02 34.51
CA ARG A 260 -30.17 1.91 33.12
C ARG A 260 -28.81 2.58 32.90
N LEU A 261 -28.55 3.72 33.55
CA LEU A 261 -27.25 4.39 33.50
C LEU A 261 -26.14 3.49 34.06
N ASP A 262 -26.38 2.84 35.20
CA ASP A 262 -25.41 1.92 35.81
C ASP A 262 -25.13 0.71 34.90
N GLU A 263 -26.17 0.15 34.27
CA GLU A 263 -26.03 -0.94 33.28
C GLU A 263 -25.18 -0.51 32.07
N LEU A 264 -25.47 0.65 31.49
CA LEU A 264 -24.73 1.19 30.34
C LEU A 264 -23.27 1.52 30.71
N GLN A 265 -23.02 2.03 31.91
CA GLN A 265 -21.67 2.29 32.41
C GLN A 265 -20.85 1.01 32.53
N ALA A 266 -21.42 -0.04 33.13
CA ALA A 266 -20.76 -1.33 33.23
C ALA A 266 -20.45 -1.91 31.83
N ARG A 267 -21.42 -1.87 30.92
CA ARG A 267 -21.25 -2.38 29.56
C ARG A 267 -20.21 -1.60 28.76
N ARG A 268 -20.17 -0.28 28.92
CA ARG A 268 -19.15 0.58 28.30
C ARG A 268 -17.75 0.24 28.81
N ALA A 269 -17.58 -0.01 30.11
CA ALA A 269 -16.29 -0.39 30.67
C ALA A 269 -15.79 -1.74 30.10
N GLU A 270 -16.68 -2.74 29.97
CA GLU A 270 -16.35 -4.02 29.32
C GLU A 270 -15.89 -3.84 27.88
N LEU A 271 -16.64 -3.06 27.09
CA LEU A 271 -16.30 -2.79 25.69
C LEU A 271 -14.99 -2.00 25.56
N GLN A 272 -14.67 -1.14 26.52
CA GLN A 272 -13.42 -0.39 26.51
C GLN A 272 -12.20 -1.31 26.74
N VAL A 273 -12.32 -2.31 27.61
CA VAL A 273 -11.29 -3.36 27.77
C VAL A 273 -11.15 -4.17 26.48
N GLN A 274 -12.27 -4.59 25.88
CA GLN A 274 -12.26 -5.31 24.61
C GLN A 274 -11.59 -4.49 23.49
N PHE A 275 -11.88 -3.19 23.40
CA PHE A 275 -11.28 -2.28 22.45
C PHE A 275 -9.76 -2.19 22.61
N MET A 276 -9.25 -2.07 23.84
CA MET A 276 -7.80 -2.03 24.08
C MET A 276 -7.11 -3.33 23.62
N THR A 277 -7.69 -4.48 23.93
CA THR A 277 -7.18 -5.78 23.47
C THR A 277 -7.16 -5.88 21.93
N LEU A 278 -8.23 -5.48 21.26
CA LEU A 278 -8.32 -5.50 19.79
C LEU A 278 -7.33 -4.52 19.15
N ARG A 279 -7.11 -3.36 19.76
CA ARG A 279 -6.13 -2.36 19.32
C ARG A 279 -4.70 -2.90 19.39
N GLU A 280 -4.35 -3.61 20.46
CA GLU A 280 -3.04 -4.25 20.58
C GLU A 280 -2.85 -5.38 19.54
N GLN A 281 -3.90 -6.18 19.31
CA GLN A 281 -3.86 -7.22 18.29
C GLN A 281 -3.69 -6.68 16.88
N THR A 282 -4.23 -5.50 16.59
CA THR A 282 -4.23 -4.86 15.27
C THR A 282 -3.05 -3.90 15.04
N ALA A 283 -2.09 -3.84 15.97
CA ALA A 283 -0.86 -3.09 15.78
C ALA A 283 -0.12 -3.54 14.51
N PRO A 284 0.49 -2.64 13.72
CA PRO A 284 1.28 -3.00 12.55
C PRO A 284 2.40 -3.98 12.93
N ARG A 285 2.50 -5.13 12.25
CA ARG A 285 3.53 -6.16 12.55
C ARG A 285 4.55 -6.38 11.44
N ARG A 286 4.13 -6.20 10.19
CA ARG A 286 4.94 -6.40 8.99
C ARG A 286 4.36 -5.52 7.89
N GLY A 287 5.19 -4.68 7.27
CA GLY A 287 4.75 -3.87 6.14
C GLY A 287 4.93 -4.62 4.82
N GLU A 288 5.06 -3.84 3.75
CA GLU A 288 5.33 -4.34 2.38
C GLU A 288 6.83 -4.28 2.04
N GLU A 289 7.70 -3.92 3.00
CA GLU A 289 9.16 -3.92 2.84
C GLU A 289 9.71 -5.31 2.53
N CYS A 290 10.74 -5.36 1.70
CA CYS A 290 11.41 -6.60 1.37
C CYS A 290 12.88 -6.41 1.05
N PHE A 291 13.62 -7.51 1.15
CA PHE A 291 15.05 -7.56 0.88
C PHE A 291 15.34 -8.71 -0.07
N VAL A 292 16.03 -8.40 -1.16
CA VAL A 292 16.48 -9.40 -2.14
C VAL A 292 17.99 -9.33 -2.23
N GLN A 293 18.64 -10.45 -1.95
CA GLN A 293 20.10 -10.57 -2.08
C GLN A 293 20.44 -11.29 -3.38
N VAL A 294 21.36 -10.72 -4.13
CA VAL A 294 21.92 -11.29 -5.36
C VAL A 294 23.42 -11.53 -5.14
N GLY A 295 23.86 -12.76 -5.34
CA GLY A 295 25.17 -13.21 -4.89
C GLY A 295 25.28 -13.15 -3.36
N ARG A 296 26.51 -12.96 -2.87
CA ARG A 296 26.75 -12.71 -1.44
C ARG A 296 26.84 -11.23 -1.11
N GLU A 297 27.14 -10.40 -2.10
CA GLU A 297 27.63 -9.04 -1.85
C GLU A 297 26.62 -7.94 -2.21
N ILE A 298 25.59 -8.23 -3.02
CA ILE A 298 24.63 -7.22 -3.50
C ILE A 298 23.28 -7.43 -2.84
N GLY A 299 22.77 -6.39 -2.18
CA GLY A 299 21.44 -6.36 -1.56
C GLY A 299 20.55 -5.27 -2.16
N PHE A 300 19.29 -5.58 -2.37
CA PHE A 300 18.24 -4.64 -2.75
C PHE A 300 17.24 -4.52 -1.60
N LEU A 301 17.23 -3.37 -0.94
CA LEU A 301 16.35 -3.06 0.19
C LEU A 301 15.18 -2.21 -0.30
N MET A 302 13.99 -2.79 -0.38
CA MET A 302 12.76 -2.10 -0.78
C MET A 302 12.06 -1.53 0.46
N LEU A 303 11.93 -0.21 0.54
CA LEU A 303 11.32 0.49 1.67
C LEU A 303 9.84 0.79 1.43
N ASP A 304 8.97 0.25 2.27
CA ASP A 304 7.54 0.56 2.27
C ASP A 304 7.22 1.77 3.15
N MET A 305 6.86 2.88 2.52
CA MET A 305 6.49 4.14 3.19
C MET A 305 4.97 4.32 3.35
N ARG A 306 4.16 3.35 2.93
CA ARG A 306 2.70 3.46 2.89
C ARG A 306 2.01 2.50 3.86
N GLY A 307 2.59 1.32 4.12
CA GLY A 307 1.98 0.30 4.97
C GLY A 307 1.68 0.75 6.40
N THR A 308 2.53 1.60 6.97
CA THR A 308 2.33 2.20 8.30
C THR A 308 1.12 3.13 8.36
N LYS A 309 0.79 3.79 7.25
CA LYS A 309 -0.26 4.80 7.16
C LYS A 309 -1.63 4.21 6.84
N LEU A 310 -1.73 2.89 6.69
CA LEU A 310 -2.97 2.20 6.36
C LEU A 310 -3.16 0.94 7.22
N SER A 311 -4.20 0.96 8.05
CA SER A 311 -4.59 -0.21 8.85
C SER A 311 -5.05 -1.38 7.95
N PRO A 312 -5.05 -2.61 8.47
CA PRO A 312 -5.55 -3.79 7.75
C PRO A 312 -6.99 -3.61 7.22
N ALA A 313 -7.88 -2.98 7.98
CA ALA A 313 -9.26 -2.70 7.56
C ALA A 313 -9.40 -1.49 6.62
N GLY A 314 -8.31 -0.85 6.21
CA GLY A 314 -8.34 0.27 5.27
C GLY A 314 -8.62 1.64 5.90
N ALA A 315 -8.55 1.78 7.22
CA ALA A 315 -8.54 3.10 7.87
C ALA A 315 -7.15 3.75 7.73
N GLN A 316 -7.14 5.03 7.37
CA GLN A 316 -5.93 5.87 7.28
C GLN A 316 -5.39 6.15 8.70
N ALA A 317 -4.07 6.17 8.84
CA ALA A 317 -3.36 6.53 10.06
C ALA A 317 -2.25 7.55 9.73
N PRO A 318 -2.62 8.80 9.41
CA PRO A 318 -1.67 9.80 8.89
C PRO A 318 -0.59 10.17 9.93
N ASP A 319 -0.89 10.04 11.21
CA ASP A 319 0.00 10.39 12.32
C ASP A 319 1.05 9.32 12.65
N ASN A 320 0.94 8.12 12.07
CA ASN A 320 1.96 7.07 12.27
C ASN A 320 3.32 7.53 11.72
N PRO A 321 4.46 6.98 12.19
CA PRO A 321 5.76 7.29 11.59
C PRO A 321 5.83 6.82 10.12
N VAL A 322 6.85 7.26 9.37
CA VAL A 322 7.05 6.78 7.98
C VAL A 322 7.30 5.27 7.98
N LEU A 323 8.18 4.81 8.87
CA LEU A 323 8.45 3.40 9.11
C LEU A 323 8.05 3.00 10.55
N SER A 324 7.41 1.84 10.70
CA SER A 324 7.07 1.27 12.00
C SER A 324 8.32 0.80 12.75
N PRO A 325 8.26 0.59 14.08
CA PRO A 325 9.34 -0.03 14.83
C PRO A 325 9.84 -1.35 14.20
N GLU A 326 8.92 -2.21 13.76
CA GLU A 326 9.21 -3.50 13.12
C GLU A 326 9.92 -3.32 11.77
N GLN A 327 9.52 -2.32 10.98
CA GLN A 327 10.21 -1.99 9.74
C GLN A 327 11.62 -1.46 10.00
N TRP A 328 11.82 -0.70 11.08
CA TRP A 328 13.16 -0.28 11.50
C TRP A 328 14.02 -1.46 11.93
N ASP A 329 13.47 -2.40 12.70
CA ASP A 329 14.17 -3.61 13.12
C ASP A 329 14.55 -4.47 11.91
N PHE A 330 13.67 -4.53 10.90
CA PHE A 330 13.96 -5.17 9.61
C PHE A 330 15.16 -4.51 8.91
N VAL A 331 15.16 -3.18 8.79
CA VAL A 331 16.29 -2.43 8.18
C VAL A 331 17.59 -2.68 8.94
N VAL A 332 17.57 -2.62 10.27
CA VAL A 332 18.74 -2.90 11.11
C VAL A 332 19.22 -4.35 10.92
N GLY A 333 18.30 -5.31 10.84
CA GLY A 333 18.63 -6.71 10.56
C GLY A 333 19.32 -6.91 9.22
N VAL A 334 18.88 -6.20 8.17
CA VAL A 334 19.54 -6.22 6.85
C VAL A 334 20.95 -5.62 6.93
N LEU A 335 21.11 -4.48 7.61
CA LEU A 335 22.40 -3.81 7.74
C LEU A 335 23.41 -4.58 8.63
N ALA A 336 22.94 -5.51 9.46
CA ALA A 336 23.80 -6.38 10.25
C ALA A 336 24.52 -7.46 9.41
N ASP A 337 24.13 -7.67 8.15
CA ASP A 337 24.80 -8.63 7.27
C ASP A 337 26.17 -8.11 6.83
N ALA A 338 27.22 -8.66 7.46
CA ALA A 338 28.61 -8.34 7.19
C ALA A 338 29.12 -8.77 5.79
N THR A 339 28.33 -9.56 5.04
CA THR A 339 28.69 -10.02 3.70
C THR A 339 28.34 -9.02 2.60
N LEU A 340 27.43 -8.09 2.88
CA LEU A 340 26.98 -7.08 1.93
C LEU A 340 28.09 -6.06 1.63
N ARG A 341 28.41 -5.87 0.34
CA ARG A 341 29.34 -4.86 -0.16
C ARG A 341 28.65 -3.76 -0.94
N LEU A 342 27.51 -4.06 -1.56
CA LEU A 342 26.69 -3.10 -2.29
C LEU A 342 25.26 -3.20 -1.79
N LEU A 343 24.74 -2.12 -1.23
CA LEU A 343 23.33 -1.99 -0.88
C LEU A 343 22.66 -0.97 -1.81
N VAL A 344 21.59 -1.41 -2.48
CA VAL A 344 20.72 -0.55 -3.26
C VAL A 344 19.44 -0.31 -2.45
N VAL A 345 19.29 0.91 -1.94
CA VAL A 345 18.11 1.30 -1.17
C VAL A 345 17.06 1.82 -2.14
N CYS A 346 15.98 1.06 -2.28
CA CYS A 346 14.89 1.28 -3.20
C CYS A 346 13.74 1.96 -2.46
N SER A 347 13.37 3.17 -2.89
CA SER A 347 12.26 3.91 -2.30
C SER A 347 11.40 4.54 -3.38
N GLU A 348 10.09 4.54 -3.17
CA GLU A 348 9.11 5.22 -4.03
C GLU A 348 9.43 6.71 -4.17
N LEU A 349 10.01 7.33 -3.15
CA LEU A 349 10.28 8.77 -3.12
C LEU A 349 11.76 9.06 -2.82
N PRO A 350 12.32 10.17 -3.32
CA PRO A 350 13.72 10.52 -3.10
C PRO A 350 14.14 10.51 -1.62
N LEU A 351 15.25 9.83 -1.28
CA LEU A 351 15.73 9.64 0.10
C LEU A 351 16.53 10.83 0.66
N ALA A 352 17.38 11.46 -0.16
CA ALA A 352 18.22 12.57 0.22
C ALA A 352 18.33 13.55 -0.96
N ASP A 353 18.41 14.84 -0.64
CA ASP A 353 18.53 15.90 -1.63
C ASP A 353 19.98 16.31 -1.84
N ASP A 354 20.39 16.38 -3.10
CA ASP A 354 21.23 17.50 -3.53
C ASP A 354 20.27 18.66 -3.82
N THR A 355 20.45 19.79 -3.15
CA THR A 355 19.67 21.02 -3.35
C THR A 355 19.69 21.47 -4.81
N THR A 356 18.75 20.97 -5.60
CA THR A 356 18.66 21.27 -7.03
C THR A 356 17.43 22.13 -7.26
N ALA A 357 17.48 23.06 -8.21
CA ALA A 357 16.33 23.89 -8.62
C ALA A 357 15.06 23.05 -8.92
N SER A 358 15.23 21.79 -9.31
CA SER A 358 14.14 20.83 -9.54
C SER A 358 13.36 20.45 -8.27
N ILE A 359 14.02 20.33 -7.12
CA ILE A 359 13.34 20.03 -5.84
C ILE A 359 12.67 21.28 -5.28
N GLN A 360 13.29 22.46 -5.46
CA GLN A 360 12.63 23.73 -5.16
C GLN A 360 11.35 23.90 -5.99
N ALA A 361 11.36 23.52 -7.28
CA ALA A 361 10.16 23.52 -8.13
C ALA A 361 9.11 22.47 -7.69
N PHE A 362 9.55 21.27 -7.30
CA PHE A 362 8.68 20.24 -6.71
C PHE A 362 8.01 20.71 -5.42
N MET A 363 8.77 21.36 -4.53
CA MET A 363 8.24 21.96 -3.31
C MET A 363 7.36 23.19 -3.60
N ALA A 364 7.66 24.00 -4.62
CA ALA A 364 6.92 25.23 -4.95
C ALA A 364 5.54 24.96 -5.58
N ALA A 365 5.30 23.76 -6.12
CA ALA A 365 3.96 23.30 -6.50
C ALA A 365 2.96 23.30 -5.31
N LYS A 366 3.44 23.48 -4.06
CA LYS A 366 2.69 23.70 -2.81
C LYS A 366 1.55 24.72 -2.84
N ALA A 367 1.56 25.71 -3.73
CA ALA A 367 1.03 27.04 -3.37
C ALA A 367 -0.35 27.44 -3.93
N LYS A 368 -1.10 26.57 -4.64
CA LYS A 368 -2.47 26.95 -5.11
C LYS A 368 -3.56 26.14 -4.41
N PRO A 369 -4.35 26.74 -3.50
CA PRO A 369 -5.55 26.10 -2.96
C PRO A 369 -6.64 26.03 -4.03
N SER A 370 -7.39 24.93 -4.09
CA SER A 370 -8.57 24.80 -4.94
C SER A 370 -9.84 24.60 -4.10
N ASP A 371 -10.84 25.44 -4.34
CA ASP A 371 -12.17 25.43 -3.71
C ASP A 371 -13.13 24.34 -4.26
N SER A 372 -12.67 23.34 -5.02
CA SER A 372 -13.59 22.37 -5.64
C SER A 372 -13.68 21.03 -4.90
N SER A 373 -14.91 20.66 -4.53
CA SER A 373 -15.32 19.31 -4.17
C SER A 373 -15.17 18.38 -5.39
N MET A 374 -14.23 17.44 -5.33
CA MET A 374 -14.11 16.26 -6.20
C MET A 374 -14.14 16.48 -7.73
N GLY A 375 -13.65 17.60 -8.25
CA GLY A 375 -13.48 17.82 -9.70
C GLY A 375 -12.13 18.46 -10.00
N HIS A 376 -11.28 17.73 -10.74
CA HIS A 376 -9.95 18.15 -11.23
C HIS A 376 -9.09 18.89 -10.20
N ARG A 377 -8.59 18.16 -9.19
CA ARG A 377 -7.65 18.71 -8.21
C ARG A 377 -6.22 18.64 -8.74
N GLN A 378 -5.63 19.82 -8.89
CA GLN A 378 -4.21 20.01 -9.18
C GLN A 378 -3.38 19.33 -8.08
N ARG A 379 -2.31 18.62 -8.48
CA ARG A 379 -1.50 17.75 -7.60
C ARG A 379 -1.10 18.47 -6.31
N THR A 380 -1.46 17.87 -5.18
CA THR A 380 -1.02 18.32 -3.84
C THR A 380 0.46 17.94 -3.64
N PRO A 381 1.22 18.68 -2.82
CA PRO A 381 2.62 18.35 -2.56
C PRO A 381 2.71 16.93 -1.97
N CYS A 382 3.77 16.20 -2.32
CA CYS A 382 4.01 14.83 -1.86
C CYS A 382 4.28 14.82 -0.34
N GLN A 383 3.22 14.92 0.44
CA GLN A 383 3.27 14.95 1.90
C GLN A 383 3.86 13.65 2.47
N SER A 384 3.89 12.59 1.68
CA SER A 384 4.51 11.30 1.95
C SER A 384 6.03 11.24 1.70
N TRP A 385 6.66 12.32 1.24
CA TRP A 385 8.11 12.34 0.98
C TRP A 385 8.96 12.35 2.26
N TRP A 386 10.13 11.68 2.24
CA TRP A 386 11.09 11.64 3.35
C TRP A 386 11.42 13.01 3.96
N GLY A 387 11.49 14.07 3.15
CA GLY A 387 11.77 15.43 3.64
C GLY A 387 10.65 16.03 4.52
N THR A 388 9.45 15.45 4.55
CA THR A 388 8.39 15.82 5.51
C THR A 388 8.52 15.10 6.85
N ALA A 389 9.40 14.11 6.94
CA ALA A 389 9.70 13.33 8.14
C ALA A 389 11.22 13.35 8.45
N PRO A 390 11.79 14.52 8.78
CA PRO A 390 13.25 14.71 8.87
C PRO A 390 13.91 13.80 9.91
N ARG A 391 13.21 13.45 11.00
CA ARG A 391 13.73 12.53 12.02
C ARG A 391 13.91 11.11 11.49
N ASP A 392 12.93 10.60 10.73
CA ASP A 392 12.99 9.27 10.13
C ASP A 392 14.04 9.25 9.01
N GLN A 393 14.11 10.32 8.21
CA GLN A 393 15.13 10.49 7.18
C GLN A 393 16.55 10.51 7.78
N GLU A 394 16.79 11.32 8.82
CA GLU A 394 18.08 11.41 9.51
C GLU A 394 18.48 10.07 10.12
N ARG A 395 17.53 9.36 10.76
CA ARG A 395 17.77 8.02 11.29
C ARG A 395 18.23 7.04 10.20
N LEU A 396 17.54 7.00 9.06
CA LEU A 396 17.91 6.13 7.95
C LEU A 396 19.29 6.47 7.39
N LEU A 397 19.56 7.75 7.13
CA LEU A 397 20.86 8.21 6.61
C LEU A 397 22.01 7.93 7.58
N THR A 398 21.75 8.04 8.89
CA THR A 398 22.71 7.70 9.95
C THR A 398 23.02 6.20 9.92
N LEU A 399 22.00 5.34 9.93
CA LEU A 399 22.17 3.88 9.86
C LEU A 399 22.97 3.45 8.62
N LEU A 400 22.65 4.02 7.45
CA LEU A 400 23.36 3.72 6.20
C LEU A 400 24.82 4.21 6.24
N SER A 401 25.08 5.36 6.86
CA SER A 401 26.42 5.91 7.03
C SER A 401 27.26 5.07 7.99
N GLU A 402 26.69 4.67 9.12
CA GLU A 402 27.33 3.78 10.10
C GLU A 402 27.66 2.42 9.49
N TRP A 403 26.71 1.81 8.78
CA TRP A 403 26.95 0.56 8.05
C TRP A 403 28.15 0.68 7.08
N LYS A 404 28.20 1.77 6.31
CA LYS A 404 29.30 2.03 5.37
C LYS A 404 30.65 2.21 6.07
N LEU A 405 30.66 2.74 7.29
CA LEU A 405 31.89 2.88 8.10
C LEU A 405 32.34 1.52 8.67
N GLN A 406 31.40 0.65 9.02
CA GLN A 406 31.68 -0.67 9.62
C GLN A 406 32.14 -1.71 8.59
N VAL A 407 31.70 -1.61 7.34
CA VAL A 407 32.05 -2.55 6.26
C VAL A 407 33.06 -1.90 5.31
N PRO A 408 34.35 -2.27 5.36
CA PRO A 408 35.35 -1.75 4.43
C PRO A 408 34.93 -2.02 2.99
N SER A 409 35.16 -1.06 2.09
CA SER A 409 34.75 -1.07 0.67
C SER A 409 33.24 -1.09 0.36
N ALA A 410 32.36 -0.96 1.37
CA ALA A 410 30.93 -0.89 1.15
C ALA A 410 30.48 0.33 0.32
N ARG A 411 29.51 0.10 -0.56
CA ARG A 411 28.85 1.11 -1.39
C ARG A 411 27.35 1.08 -1.11
N CYS A 412 26.76 2.26 -1.00
CA CYS A 412 25.33 2.45 -0.90
C CYS A 412 24.86 3.30 -2.09
N VAL A 413 23.79 2.88 -2.75
CA VAL A 413 23.17 3.59 -3.88
C VAL A 413 21.68 3.72 -3.62
N GLY A 414 21.11 4.91 -3.82
CA GLY A 414 19.67 5.11 -3.79
C GLY A 414 19.05 4.85 -5.17
N ALA A 415 18.05 3.97 -5.24
CA ALA A 415 17.20 3.79 -6.41
C ALA A 415 15.84 4.44 -6.14
N VAL A 416 15.55 5.53 -6.86
CA VAL A 416 14.35 6.34 -6.69
C VAL A 416 13.80 6.74 -8.06
N PRO A 417 12.49 6.97 -8.21
CA PRO A 417 11.90 7.36 -9.49
C PRO A 417 12.51 8.66 -10.03
N ARG A 418 12.78 8.70 -11.34
CA ARG A 418 13.16 9.95 -12.03
C ARG A 418 11.92 10.84 -12.17
N ARG A 419 11.75 11.79 -11.24
CA ARG A 419 10.62 12.73 -11.14
C ARG A 419 9.26 12.03 -10.90
N PRO A 420 8.43 12.50 -9.97
CA PRO A 420 7.01 12.56 -10.29
C PRO A 420 6.87 13.59 -11.41
N VAL A 421 6.55 13.19 -12.64
CA VAL A 421 6.36 14.13 -13.75
C VAL A 421 5.21 15.05 -13.39
N CYS A 422 5.48 16.21 -12.78
CA CYS A 422 4.53 17.32 -12.73
C CYS A 422 4.27 17.71 -14.18
N SER A 423 3.26 17.10 -14.80
CA SER A 423 2.72 17.54 -16.07
C SER A 423 2.16 18.93 -15.84
N SER A 424 2.96 19.95 -16.17
CA SER A 424 2.46 21.29 -16.38
C SER A 424 1.47 21.20 -17.54
N HIS A 425 0.17 21.23 -17.22
CA HIS A 425 -0.82 21.63 -18.21
C HIS A 425 -0.57 23.12 -18.47
N ALA A 426 -0.04 23.42 -19.66
CA ALA A 426 -0.16 24.74 -20.27
C ALA A 426 -1.57 24.87 -20.87
#